data_AF-A0A975JL47-F1
#
_entry.id   AF-A0A975JL47-F1
#
_cell.length_a   1.000
_cell.length_b   1.000
_cell.length_c   1.000
_cell.angle_alpha   90.00
_cell.angle_beta   90.00
_cell.angle_gamma   90.00
#
_symmetry.space_group_name_H-M   'P 1'
#
loop_
_entity.id
_entity.type
_entity.pdbx_description
1 polymer ?
#
loop_
_entity_poly.entity_id
_entity_poly.type
_entity_poly.pdbx_seq_one_letter_code
_entity_poly.pdbx_strand_id
1 'polypeptide(L)' 'MIRRRIFAAIALAVFAIGSALFWNDWQFDPVLLGLNVLVACVGFFILHHRWKRQEARAMTPKRAKDVFS' A
#
# COMPACT_ATOMS: atom_id res chain seq x y z
N MET A 1 -8.01 0.52 11.03
CA MET A 1 -6.89 0.50 10.07
C MET A 1 -6.95 -0.65 9.05
N ILE A 2 -7.48 -1.82 9.41
CA ILE A 2 -7.64 -2.97 8.48
C ILE A 2 -8.40 -2.63 7.18
N ARG A 3 -9.49 -1.84 7.24
CA ARG A 3 -10.24 -1.41 6.05
C ARG A 3 -9.37 -0.63 5.04
N ARG A 4 -8.48 0.25 5.51
CA ARG A 4 -7.56 1.01 4.65
C ARG A 4 -6.51 0.10 3.98
N ARG A 5 -6.07 -0.95 4.68
CA ARG A 5 -5.13 -1.95 4.15
C ARG A 5 -5.76 -2.79 3.04
N ILE A 6 -7.02 -3.20 3.23
CA ILE A 6 -7.80 -3.93 2.22
C ILE A 6 -8.03 -3.08 0.97
N PHE A 7 -8.47 -1.83 1.13
CA PHE A 7 -8.65 -0.93 -0.02
C PHE A 7 -7.37 -0.71 -0.82
N ALA A 8 -6.23 -0.55 -0.16
CA ALA A 8 -4.95 -0.41 -0.87
C ALA A 8 -4.53 -1.69 -1.59
N ALA A 9 -4.74 -2.86 -0.98
CA ALA A 9 -4.44 -4.14 -1.64
C ALA A 9 -5.30 -4.33 -2.90
N ILE A 10 -6.60 -4.02 -2.81
CA ILE A 10 -7.52 -4.07 -3.96
C ILE A 10 -7.08 -3.08 -5.05
N ALA A 11 -6.79 -1.82 -4.68
CA ALA A 11 -6.36 -0.81 -5.63
C ALA A 11 -5.06 -1.21 -6.35
N LEU A 12 -4.09 -1.76 -5.63
CA LEU A 12 -2.83 -2.21 -6.20
C LEU A 12 -3.01 -3.43 -7.11
N ALA A 13 -3.89 -4.37 -6.76
CA ALA A 13 -4.19 -5.52 -7.61
C ALA A 13 -4.88 -5.11 -8.91
N VAL A 14 -5.90 -4.23 -8.83
CA VAL A 14 -6.60 -3.70 -10.00
C VAL A 14 -5.64 -2.91 -10.89
N PHE A 15 -4.77 -2.09 -10.30
CA PHE A 15 -3.77 -1.34 -11.05
C PHE A 15 -2.73 -2.24 -11.73
N ALA A 16 -2.23 -3.28 -11.05
CA ALA A 16 -1.27 -4.20 -11.62
C ALA A 16 -1.84 -4.98 -12.81
N ILE A 17 -3.09 -5.47 -12.69
CA ILE A 17 -3.78 -6.20 -13.75
C ILE A 17 -4.15 -5.26 -14.90
N GLY A 18 -4.73 -4.10 -14.58
CA GLY A 18 -5.17 -3.11 -15.56
C GLY A 18 -4.00 -2.51 -16.35
N SER A 19 -2.89 -2.20 -15.68
CA SER A 19 -1.66 -1.71 -16.31
C SER A 19 -1.07 -2.75 -17.27
N ALA A 20 -0.96 -4.00 -16.84
CA ALA A 20 -0.44 -5.07 -17.70
C ALA A 20 -1.29 -5.29 -18.96
N LEU A 21 -2.62 -5.26 -18.84
CA LEU A 21 -3.53 -5.41 -19.98
C LEU A 21 -3.55 -4.18 -20.90
N PHE A 22 -3.52 -2.97 -20.32
CA PHE A 22 -3.62 -1.72 -21.07
C PHE A 22 -2.38 -1.47 -21.95
N TRP A 23 -1.18 -1.74 -21.44
CA TRP A 23 0.06 -1.48 -22.16
C TRP A 23 0.42 -2.56 -23.19
N ASN A 24 -0.20 -3.74 -23.12
CA ASN A 24 0.12 -4.88 -23.97
C ASN A 24 -0.97 -5.20 -25.00
N ASP A 25 -1.73 -4.20 -25.45
CA ASP A 25 -2.82 -4.34 -26.41
C ASP A 25 -3.82 -5.47 -26.05
N TRP A 26 -4.14 -5.60 -24.76
CA TRP A 26 -5.01 -6.66 -24.21
C TRP A 26 -4.48 -8.09 -24.37
N GLN A 27 -3.22 -8.27 -24.78
CA GLN A 27 -2.55 -9.57 -24.77
C GLN A 27 -2.04 -9.90 -23.37
N PHE A 28 -2.19 -11.17 -22.99
CA PHE A 28 -1.74 -11.64 -21.70
C PHE A 28 -0.24 -11.99 -21.75
N ASP A 29 0.60 -11.08 -21.27
CA ASP A 29 2.03 -11.35 -21.09
C ASP A 29 2.34 -11.64 -19.60
N PRO A 30 2.71 -12.89 -19.26
CA PRO A 30 3.03 -13.26 -17.88
C PRO A 30 4.29 -12.55 -17.34
N VAL A 31 5.22 -12.13 -18.19
CA VAL A 31 6.42 -11.38 -17.78
C VAL A 31 6.04 -9.97 -17.35
N LEU A 32 5.28 -9.26 -18.19
CA LEU A 32 4.80 -7.92 -17.89
C LEU A 32 3.88 -7.92 -16.64
N LEU A 33 3.02 -8.94 -16.51
CA LEU A 33 2.20 -9.13 -15.33
C LEU A 33 3.06 -9.35 -14.08
N GLY A 34 4.07 -10.21 -14.16
CA GLY A 34 5.01 -10.47 -13.07
C GLY A 34 5.72 -9.20 -12.58
N LEU A 35 6.17 -8.35 -13.52
CA LEU A 35 6.76 -7.05 -13.19
C LEU A 35 5.77 -6.11 -12.51
N ASN A 36 4.54 -6.00 -13.01
CA ASN A 36 3.50 -5.16 -12.41
C ASN A 36 3.13 -5.65 -10.99
N VAL A 37 3.06 -6.96 -10.78
CA VAL A 37 2.82 -7.56 -9.46
C VAL A 37 3.99 -7.25 -8.51
N LEU A 38 5.24 -7.35 -8.96
CA LEU A 38 6.42 -6.96 -8.17
C LEU A 38 6.35 -5.50 -7.74
N VAL A 39 6.03 -4.59 -8.66
CA VAL A 39 5.86 -3.16 -8.36
C VAL A 39 4.74 -2.94 -7.35
N ALA A 40 3.61 -3.64 -7.51
CA ALA A 40 2.50 -3.58 -6.56
C ALA A 40 2.89 -4.08 -5.16
N CYS A 41 3.66 -5.17 -5.07
CA CYS A 41 4.19 -5.69 -3.80
C CYS A 41 5.13 -4.68 -3.12
N VAL A 42 6.03 -4.05 -3.88
CA VAL A 42 6.93 -3.00 -3.36
C VAL A 42 6.12 -1.80 -2.86
N GLY A 43 5.13 -1.34 -3.64
CA GLY A 43 4.24 -0.25 -3.24
C GLY A 43 3.46 -0.57 -1.95
N PHE A 44 2.92 -1.78 -1.85
CA PHE A 44 2.24 -2.24 -0.64
C PHE A 44 3.18 -2.30 0.57
N PHE A 45 4.40 -2.79 0.38
CA PHE A 45 5.41 -2.87 1.44
C PHE A 45 5.78 -1.49 1.98
N ILE A 46 6.02 -0.52 1.10
CA ILE A 46 6.29 0.88 1.49
C ILE A 46 5.10 1.47 2.25
N LEU A 47 3.88 1.25 1.75
CA LEU A 47 2.66 1.76 2.37
C LEU A 47 2.43 1.13 3.76
N HIS A 48 2.68 -0.17 3.90
CA HIS A 48 2.64 -0.88 5.17
C HIS A 48 3.62 -0.29 6.18
N HIS A 49 4.87 -0.04 5.78
CA HIS A 49 5.86 0.61 6.63
C HIS A 49 5.46 2.05 7.00
N ARG A 50 4.89 2.82 6.06
CA ARG A 50 4.36 4.16 6.37
C ARG A 50 3.25 4.11 7.40
N TRP A 51 2.31 3.18 7.28
CA TRP A 51 1.25 3.02 8.28
C TRP A 51 1.79 2.62 9.64
N LYS A 52 2.75 1.69 9.70
CA LYS A 52 3.42 1.31 10.96
C LYS A 52 4.11 2.51 11.63
N ARG A 53 4.77 3.36 10.84
CA ARG A 53 5.40 4.60 11.34
C ARG A 53 4.37 5.64 11.81
N GLN A 54 3.22 5.75 11.13
CA GLN A 54 2.14 6.64 11.54
C GLN A 54 1.41 6.14 12.79
N GLU A 55 1.18 4.83 12.91
CA GLU A 55 0.64 4.20 14.12
C GLU A 55 1.54 4.47 15.33
N ALA A 56 2.86 4.33 15.18
CA ALA A 56 3.81 4.63 16.24
C ALA A 56 3.77 6.11 16.68
N ARG A 57 3.61 7.05 15.74
CA ARG A 57 3.46 8.49 16.04
C ARG A 57 2.10 8.84 16.63
N ALA A 58 1.05 8.09 16.32
CA ALA A 58 -0.28 8.30 16.89
C ALA A 58 -0.42 7.74 18.31
N MET A 59 0.38 6.71 18.66
CA MET A 59 0.41 6.10 19.99
C MET A 59 1.31 6.81 20.99
N THR A 60 2.20 7.73 20.57
CA THR A 60 2.83 8.67 21.50
C THR A 60 1.72 9.57 22.05
N PRO A 61 1.30 9.40 23.31
CA PRO A 61 0.21 10.17 23.85
C PRO A 61 0.65 11.63 23.91
N LYS A 62 -0.32 12.52 23.99
CA LYS A 62 -0.20 13.90 24.47
C LYS A 62 0.33 13.96 25.91
N ARG A 63 1.48 13.33 26.22
CA ARG A 63 2.15 13.29 27.53
C ARG A 63 2.69 14.66 27.97
N ALA A 64 2.44 15.72 27.20
CA ALA A 64 2.77 17.07 27.59
C ALA A 64 1.66 17.76 28.42
N LYS A 65 0.52 17.11 28.72
CA LYS A 65 -0.57 17.75 29.47
C LYS A 65 -0.64 17.41 30.97
N ASP A 66 0.10 16.41 31.45
CA ASP A 66 -0.01 15.93 32.85
C ASP A 66 1.19 16.28 33.74
N VAL A 67 2.08 17.20 33.33
CA VAL A 67 3.21 17.66 34.19
C VAL A 67 2.86 18.93 34.98
N PHE A 68 1.68 19.55 34.73
CA PHE A 68 1.24 20.78 35.40
C PHE A 68 -0.26 20.76 35.74
N SER A 69 -0.75 19.76 36.47
CA SER A 69 -2.06 19.85 37.10
C SER A 69 -2.08 19.26 38.50
#